data_AF-A0A7Y3J1R0-F1
#
_entry.id   AF-A0A7Y3J1R0-F1
#
_cell.length_a   1.000
_cell.length_b   1.000
_cell.length_c   1.000
_cell.angle_alpha   90.00
_cell.angle_beta   90.00
_cell.angle_gamma   90.00
#
_symmetry.space_group_name_H-M   'P 1'
#
loop_
_entity.id
_entity.type
_entity.pdbx_description
1 polymer ?
#
loop_
_entity_poly.entity_id
_entity_poly.type
_entity_poly.pdbx_seq_one_letter_code
_entity_poly.pdbx_strand_id
1 'polypeptide(L)'
;MKYAGPFLSRTVGVVQDLSLDEQWYLYTKTAAIKKAILENQEVASFQIADHGLSVYLIFLEDSTRTKESFRNAALFHDVTVNVFDVASSSVNKQESLSDTLKMLVGYGRRSLFIIRSTVEGVCRHLENYIGGYCQKAGIPQPGFINAGDGRHEHPTQEFLDEFSFLEKKAWNRDEIHIALTGDLYFGRTIHSKADGLQIFHRVKVDLVAPQELALPEFYAQKMRSNGFIVRNFDSIDEYLQQKSIADIWYFTRLQLERMGDDVLDKVERLKAAVTVRPDHLPLLPEGTKFYHPLPQNRKAPTIPHFAESLPLNGWDEQSRNGYFTRITLIGMIGGALGQEFSGKTRPEETLTDDFVEEVPVAGQTKLGDHKMGIKPVDNGIVIDHIGVGRSIEQIWKLLDKIRRNLQLNYLSSQGVFASSKSQTLKGIISVPQLTELGFKKMKKLAALSPECTLNIVQNSQVVHKYRVHMPPRIYNFEEIACRNENCISHARQHEPVQPEFLRSGEGFVCRFCERPHTFDEIWTS
;
A
#
# COMPACT_ATOMS: atom_id res chain seq x y z
N MET A 1 8.45 16.58 -30.97
CA MET A 1 8.21 17.37 -29.74
C MET A 1 8.88 16.66 -28.58
N LYS A 2 9.54 17.36 -27.66
CA LYS A 2 9.90 16.76 -26.37
C LYS A 2 8.59 16.60 -25.60
N TYR A 3 8.08 15.38 -25.50
CA TYR A 3 6.97 15.07 -24.60
C TYR A 3 7.45 15.44 -23.19
N ALA A 4 6.84 16.44 -22.60
CA ALA A 4 7.29 17.04 -21.35
C ALA A 4 6.07 17.37 -20.50
N GLY A 5 6.15 16.98 -19.23
CA GLY A 5 5.12 17.18 -18.24
C GLY A 5 5.52 16.43 -16.97
N PRO A 6 5.14 16.92 -15.78
CA PRO A 6 5.53 16.33 -14.50
C PRO A 6 4.93 14.93 -14.27
N PHE A 7 4.01 14.50 -15.14
CA PHE A 7 3.32 13.21 -15.04
C PHE A 7 3.85 12.13 -15.98
N LEU A 8 4.68 12.52 -16.95
CA LEU A 8 5.07 11.65 -18.06
C LEU A 8 5.71 10.35 -17.55
N SER A 9 5.18 9.21 -17.99
CA SER A 9 5.69 7.88 -17.63
C SER A 9 5.75 7.58 -16.12
N ARG A 10 5.02 8.32 -15.27
CA ARG A 10 4.91 7.97 -13.84
C ARG A 10 4.16 6.66 -13.63
N THR A 11 4.49 6.02 -12.51
CA THR A 11 3.71 4.92 -11.97
C THR A 11 2.60 5.46 -11.06
N VAL A 12 1.41 4.91 -11.23
CA VAL A 12 0.26 5.09 -10.33
C VAL A 12 -0.12 3.69 -9.84
N GLY A 13 0.58 3.25 -8.80
CA GLY A 13 0.40 1.98 -8.13
C GLY A 13 -0.59 2.06 -6.97
N VAL A 14 -0.56 3.16 -6.22
CA VAL A 14 -1.44 3.43 -5.07
C VAL A 14 -2.04 4.84 -5.14
N VAL A 15 -3.08 5.12 -4.35
CA VAL A 15 -3.77 6.43 -4.35
C VAL A 15 -2.79 7.58 -4.08
N GLN A 16 -1.88 7.38 -3.12
CA GLN A 16 -0.90 8.38 -2.71
C GLN A 16 0.23 8.61 -3.73
N ASP A 17 0.26 7.88 -4.85
CA ASP A 17 1.21 8.20 -5.93
C ASP A 17 0.89 9.53 -6.62
N LEU A 18 -0.35 10.03 -6.48
CA LEU A 18 -0.72 11.40 -6.82
C LEU A 18 -0.89 12.21 -5.53
N SER A 19 -0.25 13.37 -5.45
CA SER A 19 -0.50 14.33 -4.37
C SER A 19 -1.94 14.86 -4.43
N LEU A 20 -2.42 15.50 -3.36
CA LEU A 20 -3.77 16.11 -3.36
C LEU A 20 -3.94 17.18 -4.45
N ASP A 21 -2.89 17.94 -4.77
CA ASP A 21 -2.95 18.93 -5.86
C ASP A 21 -3.02 18.23 -7.22
N GLU A 22 -2.30 17.12 -7.40
CA GLU A 22 -2.32 16.31 -8.61
C GLU A 22 -3.66 15.57 -8.79
N GLN A 23 -4.26 15.08 -7.71
CA GLN A 23 -5.61 14.52 -7.69
C GLN A 23 -6.66 15.59 -8.03
N TRP A 24 -6.55 16.79 -7.45
CA TRP A 24 -7.43 17.91 -7.81
C TRP A 24 -7.29 18.29 -9.28
N TYR A 25 -6.07 18.30 -9.80
CA TYR A 25 -5.81 18.51 -11.22
C TYR A 25 -6.47 17.42 -12.07
N LEU A 26 -6.34 16.14 -11.70
CA LEU A 26 -7.05 15.02 -12.34
C LEU A 26 -8.56 15.31 -12.37
N TYR A 27 -9.19 15.65 -11.24
CA TYR A 27 -10.65 15.86 -11.17
C TYR A 27 -11.13 17.06 -11.99
N THR A 28 -10.43 18.18 -11.94
CA THR A 28 -10.79 19.38 -12.72
C THR A 28 -10.68 19.12 -14.23
N LYS A 29 -9.66 18.38 -14.67
CA LYS A 29 -9.51 17.97 -16.07
C LYS A 29 -10.54 16.92 -16.48
N THR A 30 -10.88 15.99 -15.60
CA THR A 30 -11.98 15.03 -15.81
C THR A 30 -13.32 15.74 -15.97
N ALA A 31 -13.60 16.79 -15.19
CA ALA A 31 -14.81 17.59 -15.34
C ALA A 31 -14.86 18.31 -16.69
N ALA A 32 -13.73 18.93 -17.08
CA ALA A 32 -13.62 19.66 -18.34
C ALA A 32 -13.84 18.74 -19.55
N ILE A 33 -13.20 17.57 -19.58
CA ILE A 33 -13.36 16.63 -20.69
C ILE A 33 -14.75 15.98 -20.71
N LYS A 34 -15.31 15.65 -19.54
CA LYS A 34 -16.68 15.13 -19.43
C LYS A 34 -17.67 16.13 -20.02
N LYS A 35 -17.55 17.41 -19.63
CA LYS A 35 -18.37 18.49 -20.19
C LYS A 35 -18.19 18.63 -21.71
N ALA A 36 -16.95 18.68 -22.20
CA ALA A 36 -16.67 18.83 -23.61
C ALA A 36 -17.27 17.69 -24.45
N ILE A 37 -17.14 16.44 -24.00
CA ILE A 37 -17.71 15.27 -24.67
C ILE A 37 -19.24 15.33 -24.66
N LEU A 38 -19.87 15.65 -23.54
CA LEU A 38 -21.33 15.71 -23.43
C LEU A 38 -21.95 16.86 -24.24
N GLU A 39 -21.21 17.96 -24.41
CA GLU A 39 -21.62 19.14 -25.19
C GLU A 39 -21.15 19.09 -26.66
N ASN A 40 -20.54 17.98 -27.10
CA ASN A 40 -19.95 17.82 -28.45
C ASN A 40 -18.97 18.93 -28.84
N GLN A 41 -18.15 19.38 -27.89
CA GLN A 41 -17.07 20.35 -28.11
C GLN A 41 -15.78 19.67 -28.59
N GLU A 42 -14.81 20.47 -29.03
CA GLU A 42 -13.50 19.98 -29.43
C GLU A 42 -12.74 19.37 -28.23
N VAL A 43 -12.15 18.19 -28.45
CA VAL A 43 -11.44 17.43 -27.40
C VAL A 43 -9.98 17.15 -27.72
N ALA A 44 -9.46 17.68 -28.84
CA ALA A 44 -8.11 17.42 -29.32
C ALA A 44 -7.02 17.81 -28.29
N SER A 45 -7.28 18.85 -27.49
CA SER A 45 -6.39 19.30 -26.41
C SER A 45 -6.22 18.30 -25.26
N PHE A 46 -7.09 17.29 -25.17
CA PHE A 46 -6.98 16.19 -24.19
C PHE A 46 -6.34 14.93 -24.78
N GLN A 47 -6.11 14.88 -26.09
CA GLN A 47 -5.56 13.72 -26.79
C GLN A 47 -4.02 13.72 -26.75
N ILE A 48 -3.43 12.54 -26.80
CA ILE A 48 -1.97 12.38 -26.78
C ILE A 48 -1.45 12.64 -28.19
N ALA A 49 -0.63 13.69 -28.36
CA ALA A 49 -0.02 13.99 -29.65
C ALA A 49 1.08 12.98 -30.08
N ASP A 50 1.49 12.08 -29.18
CA ASP A 50 2.48 11.03 -29.42
C ASP A 50 1.85 9.74 -29.98
N HIS A 51 1.71 9.65 -31.30
CA HIS A 51 1.25 8.40 -31.94
C HIS A 51 2.25 7.23 -31.82
N GLY A 52 3.45 7.47 -31.27
CA GLY A 52 4.43 6.42 -30.96
C GLY A 52 4.22 5.72 -29.60
N LEU A 53 3.19 6.12 -28.83
CA LEU A 53 2.83 5.49 -27.57
C LEU A 53 2.00 4.22 -27.80
N SER A 54 2.46 3.12 -27.19
CA SER A 54 1.71 1.87 -27.09
C SER A 54 1.14 1.67 -25.69
N VAL A 55 -0.19 1.55 -25.60
CA VAL A 55 -0.89 1.20 -24.35
C VAL A 55 -1.14 -0.29 -24.31
N TYR A 56 -0.66 -0.95 -23.26
CA TYR A 56 -0.84 -2.39 -23.04
C TYR A 56 -1.80 -2.62 -21.88
N LEU A 57 -2.91 -3.31 -22.13
CA LEU A 57 -3.84 -3.79 -21.10
C LEU A 57 -3.45 -5.20 -20.69
N ILE A 58 -2.91 -5.35 -19.48
CA ILE A 58 -2.48 -6.62 -18.89
C ILE A 58 -3.46 -6.99 -17.78
N PHE A 59 -4.44 -7.83 -18.08
CA PHE A 59 -5.47 -8.25 -17.11
C PHE A 59 -5.29 -9.74 -16.78
N LEU A 60 -4.62 -10.01 -15.66
CA LEU A 60 -4.36 -11.37 -15.16
C LEU A 60 -5.51 -11.93 -14.31
N GLU A 61 -6.50 -11.11 -13.98
CA GLU A 61 -7.77 -11.51 -13.36
C GLU A 61 -8.96 -10.88 -14.09
N ASP A 62 -10.10 -11.55 -14.04
CA ASP A 62 -11.31 -11.15 -14.76
C ASP A 62 -11.82 -9.78 -14.31
N SER A 63 -12.02 -8.88 -15.28
CA SER A 63 -12.72 -7.61 -15.08
C SER A 63 -13.19 -7.01 -16.39
N THR A 64 -14.49 -7.12 -16.69
CA THR A 64 -15.06 -6.54 -17.90
C THR A 64 -15.10 -5.02 -17.83
N ARG A 65 -15.63 -4.44 -16.73
CA ARG A 65 -15.86 -2.99 -16.62
C ARG A 65 -14.56 -2.20 -16.62
N THR A 66 -13.59 -2.62 -15.82
CA THR A 66 -12.29 -1.94 -15.75
C THR A 66 -11.54 -2.08 -17.07
N LYS A 67 -11.51 -3.28 -17.68
CA LYS A 67 -10.81 -3.51 -18.95
C LYS A 67 -11.41 -2.68 -20.09
N GLU A 68 -12.73 -2.72 -20.29
CA GLU A 68 -13.37 -2.04 -21.42
C GLU A 68 -13.30 -0.51 -21.28
N SER A 69 -13.48 0.02 -20.07
CA SER A 69 -13.34 1.47 -19.87
C SER A 69 -11.91 1.97 -20.08
N PHE A 70 -10.88 1.23 -19.67
CA PHE A 70 -9.49 1.56 -19.99
C PHE A 70 -9.21 1.43 -21.49
N ARG A 71 -9.74 0.39 -22.15
CA ARG A 71 -9.59 0.20 -23.58
C ARG A 71 -10.19 1.37 -24.36
N ASN A 72 -11.42 1.75 -24.03
CA ASN A 72 -12.09 2.90 -24.66
C ASN A 72 -11.37 4.21 -24.32
N ALA A 73 -10.90 4.38 -23.08
CA ALA A 73 -10.13 5.57 -22.70
C ALA A 73 -8.80 5.68 -23.45
N ALA A 74 -8.12 4.55 -23.72
CA ALA A 74 -6.91 4.54 -24.54
C ALA A 74 -7.22 4.86 -26.01
N LEU A 75 -8.28 4.26 -26.58
CA LEU A 75 -8.73 4.53 -27.95
C LEU A 75 -9.12 6.01 -28.16
N PHE A 76 -9.65 6.68 -27.14
CA PHE A 76 -9.91 8.11 -27.19
C PHE A 76 -8.67 8.94 -27.54
N HIS A 77 -7.47 8.51 -27.13
CA HIS A 77 -6.22 9.24 -27.40
C HIS A 77 -5.59 8.94 -28.77
N ASP A 78 -6.22 8.10 -29.61
CA ASP A 78 -5.69 7.71 -30.94
C ASP A 78 -4.26 7.12 -30.87
N VAL A 79 -4.01 6.33 -29.82
CA VAL A 79 -2.74 5.61 -29.58
C VAL A 79 -2.88 4.13 -29.93
N THR A 80 -1.76 3.42 -30.05
CA THR A 80 -1.79 1.97 -30.29
C THR A 80 -2.24 1.24 -29.03
N VAL A 81 -3.34 0.48 -29.10
CA VAL A 81 -3.90 -0.25 -27.95
C VAL A 81 -3.71 -1.76 -28.14
N ASN A 82 -2.97 -2.38 -27.23
CA ASN A 82 -2.70 -3.81 -27.20
C ASN A 82 -3.40 -4.45 -26.00
N VAL A 83 -4.24 -5.45 -26.25
CA VAL A 83 -4.85 -6.26 -25.19
C VAL A 83 -4.04 -7.55 -25.08
N PHE A 84 -3.38 -7.74 -23.94
CA PHE A 84 -2.58 -8.93 -23.71
C PHE A 84 -3.48 -10.11 -23.36
N ASP A 85 -3.43 -11.14 -24.19
CA ASP A 85 -4.14 -12.38 -23.94
C ASP A 85 -3.31 -13.32 -23.07
N VAL A 86 -3.68 -13.39 -21.79
CA VAL A 86 -2.99 -14.23 -20.81
C VAL A 86 -3.08 -15.71 -21.19
N ALA A 87 -4.20 -16.16 -21.76
CA ALA A 87 -4.43 -17.57 -22.06
C ALA A 87 -3.49 -18.12 -23.14
N SER A 88 -3.07 -17.28 -24.09
CA SER A 88 -2.13 -17.64 -25.16
C SER A 88 -0.69 -17.19 -24.90
N SER A 89 -0.40 -16.58 -23.75
CA SER A 89 0.90 -15.97 -23.46
C SER A 89 1.97 -16.93 -22.89
N SER A 90 3.23 -16.53 -23.04
CA SER A 90 4.40 -17.21 -22.45
C SER A 90 4.43 -17.18 -20.92
N VAL A 91 3.58 -16.38 -20.26
CA VAL A 91 3.38 -16.45 -18.80
C VAL A 91 2.92 -17.86 -18.39
N ASN A 92 2.13 -18.53 -19.23
CA ASN A 92 1.73 -19.93 -19.02
C ASN A 92 2.88 -20.93 -19.21
N LYS A 93 4.00 -20.49 -19.79
CA LYS A 93 5.25 -21.26 -19.94
C LYS A 93 6.26 -20.96 -18.84
N GLN A 94 5.81 -20.41 -17.70
CA GLN A 94 6.64 -20.06 -16.53
C GLN A 94 7.63 -18.91 -16.79
N GLU A 95 7.42 -18.08 -17.81
CA GLU A 95 8.15 -16.81 -17.94
C GLU A 95 7.64 -15.81 -16.89
N SER A 96 8.55 -15.07 -16.26
CA SER A 96 8.19 -14.02 -15.31
C SER A 96 7.42 -12.89 -16.01
N LEU A 97 6.44 -12.31 -15.32
CA LEU A 97 5.71 -11.14 -15.87
C LEU A 97 6.69 -10.01 -16.18
N SER A 98 7.70 -9.87 -15.32
CA SER A 98 8.77 -8.89 -15.42
C SER A 98 9.53 -8.99 -16.75
N ASP A 99 9.89 -10.20 -17.19
CA ASP A 99 10.62 -10.42 -18.44
C ASP A 99 9.72 -10.29 -19.67
N THR A 100 8.48 -10.76 -19.60
CA THR A 100 7.49 -10.55 -20.67
C THR A 100 7.28 -9.05 -20.92
N LEU A 101 7.07 -8.25 -19.87
CA LEU A 101 6.85 -6.80 -20.05
C LEU A 101 8.11 -6.06 -20.48
N LYS A 102 9.30 -6.47 -20.01
CA LYS A 102 10.58 -5.95 -20.48
C LYS A 102 10.75 -6.14 -21.98
N MET A 103 10.34 -7.29 -22.52
CA MET A 103 10.32 -7.53 -23.97
C MET A 103 9.36 -6.57 -24.69
N LEU A 104 8.13 -6.36 -24.16
CA LEU A 104 7.15 -5.46 -24.77
C LEU A 104 7.60 -4.00 -24.80
N VAL A 105 8.35 -3.56 -23.79
CA VAL A 105 8.96 -2.21 -23.77
C VAL A 105 9.86 -1.98 -24.99
N GLY A 106 10.53 -3.02 -25.49
CA GLY A 106 11.41 -2.91 -26.65
C GLY A 106 10.70 -2.77 -28.00
N TYR A 107 9.38 -3.01 -28.07
CA TYR A 107 8.63 -2.96 -29.34
C TYR A 107 8.12 -1.57 -29.69
N GLY A 108 7.92 -0.71 -28.68
CA GLY A 108 7.40 0.64 -28.85
C GLY A 108 8.48 1.70 -28.69
N ARG A 109 8.19 2.92 -29.15
CA ARG A 109 9.02 4.09 -28.79
C ARG A 109 8.77 4.50 -27.35
N ARG A 110 7.52 4.37 -26.90
CA ARG A 110 7.07 4.55 -25.53
C ARG A 110 5.96 3.55 -25.23
N SER A 111 5.87 3.15 -23.97
CA SER A 111 4.84 2.21 -23.51
C SER A 111 4.16 2.70 -22.23
N LEU A 112 2.87 2.41 -22.12
CA LEU A 112 2.08 2.58 -20.91
C LEU A 112 1.40 1.25 -20.59
N PHE A 113 1.63 0.70 -19.41
CA PHE A 113 1.04 -0.56 -18.99
C PHE A 113 -0.08 -0.31 -17.99
N ILE A 114 -1.27 -0.81 -18.30
CA ILE A 114 -2.41 -0.83 -17.39
C ILE A 114 -2.54 -2.26 -16.90
N ILE A 115 -2.28 -2.47 -15.62
CA ILE A 115 -2.06 -3.81 -15.06
C ILE A 115 -3.12 -4.11 -14.01
N ARG A 116 -3.77 -5.25 -14.15
CA ARG A 116 -4.62 -5.85 -13.13
C ARG A 116 -4.08 -7.23 -12.79
N SER A 117 -3.82 -7.49 -11.51
CA SER A 117 -3.16 -8.71 -11.04
C SER A 117 -3.77 -9.24 -9.75
N THR A 118 -3.66 -10.55 -9.50
CA THR A 118 -3.91 -11.13 -8.19
C THR A 118 -2.73 -10.92 -7.23
N VAL A 119 -1.56 -10.61 -7.78
CA VAL A 119 -0.31 -10.34 -7.05
C VAL A 119 -0.22 -8.85 -6.72
N GLU A 120 0.11 -8.54 -5.47
CA GLU A 120 0.14 -7.20 -4.89
C GLU A 120 1.52 -6.54 -5.08
N GLY A 121 1.53 -5.25 -5.41
CA GLY A 121 2.75 -4.46 -5.58
C GLY A 121 3.46 -4.59 -6.94
N VAL A 122 2.79 -5.18 -7.94
CA VAL A 122 3.34 -5.44 -9.28
C VAL A 122 3.82 -4.16 -9.97
N CYS A 123 3.01 -3.09 -9.98
CA CYS A 123 3.37 -1.83 -10.65
C CYS A 123 4.63 -1.21 -10.04
N ARG A 124 4.78 -1.24 -8.71
CA ARG A 124 5.96 -0.72 -8.01
C ARG A 124 7.21 -1.55 -8.31
N HIS A 125 7.07 -2.88 -8.38
CA HIS A 125 8.17 -3.74 -8.78
C HIS A 125 8.62 -3.44 -10.22
N LEU A 126 7.68 -3.38 -11.16
CA LEU A 126 7.96 -3.13 -12.57
C LEU A 126 8.60 -1.76 -12.81
N GLU A 127 8.15 -0.72 -12.10
CA GLU A 127 8.79 0.59 -12.11
C GLU A 127 10.30 0.49 -11.84
N ASN A 128 10.69 -0.21 -10.78
CA ASN A 128 12.09 -0.35 -10.39
C ASN A 128 12.86 -1.27 -11.36
N TYR A 129 12.28 -2.44 -11.67
CA TYR A 129 12.93 -3.45 -12.50
C TYR A 129 13.15 -2.96 -13.95
N ILE A 130 12.07 -2.46 -14.57
CA ILE A 130 12.11 -1.97 -15.95
C ILE A 130 12.78 -0.60 -16.01
N GLY A 131 12.59 0.28 -15.02
CA GLY A 131 13.31 1.56 -14.96
C GLY A 131 14.83 1.38 -14.98
N GLY A 132 15.36 0.45 -14.18
CA GLY A 132 16.79 0.12 -14.19
C GLY A 132 17.28 -0.49 -15.51
N TYR A 133 16.44 -1.26 -16.20
CA TYR A 133 16.73 -1.75 -17.56
C TYR A 133 16.74 -0.63 -18.59
N CYS A 134 15.70 0.22 -18.61
CA CYS A 134 15.56 1.34 -19.52
C CYS A 134 16.72 2.32 -19.41
N GLN A 135 17.16 2.62 -18.18
CA GLN A 135 18.32 3.48 -17.93
C GLN A 135 19.61 2.90 -18.55
N LYS A 136 19.85 1.59 -18.39
CA LYS A 136 21.04 0.92 -18.95
C LYS A 136 20.98 0.81 -20.47
N ALA A 137 19.79 0.61 -21.02
CA ALA A 137 19.57 0.45 -22.47
C ALA A 137 19.42 1.78 -23.22
N GLY A 138 19.30 2.92 -22.50
CA GLY A 138 19.12 4.24 -23.12
C GLY A 138 17.75 4.42 -23.78
N ILE A 139 16.72 3.71 -23.31
CA ILE A 139 15.35 3.77 -23.86
C ILE A 139 14.40 4.46 -22.87
N PRO A 140 13.27 5.03 -23.33
CA PRO A 140 12.30 5.67 -22.44
C PRO A 140 11.72 4.70 -21.41
N GLN A 141 11.61 5.15 -20.16
CA GLN A 141 10.88 4.41 -19.13
C GLN A 141 9.38 4.41 -19.45
N PRO A 142 8.70 3.25 -19.34
CA PRO A 142 7.26 3.18 -19.47
C PRO A 142 6.53 3.68 -18.22
N GLY A 143 5.28 4.11 -18.41
CA GLY A 143 4.36 4.36 -17.29
C GLY A 143 3.62 3.08 -16.88
N PHE A 144 3.18 3.03 -15.63
CA PHE A 144 2.42 1.90 -15.08
C PHE A 144 1.18 2.40 -14.34
N ILE A 145 0.01 1.83 -14.61
CA ILE A 145 -1.25 2.15 -13.93
C ILE A 145 -1.79 0.87 -13.30
N ASN A 146 -2.03 0.89 -11.99
CA ASN A 146 -2.69 -0.18 -11.27
C ASN A 146 -4.22 -0.12 -11.48
N ALA A 147 -4.74 -1.13 -12.18
CA ALA A 147 -6.16 -1.38 -12.42
C ALA A 147 -6.78 -2.37 -11.41
N GLY A 148 -6.06 -2.64 -10.31
CA GLY A 148 -6.43 -3.50 -9.20
C GLY A 148 -5.35 -4.57 -8.96
N ASP A 149 -4.80 -4.64 -7.74
CA ASP A 149 -3.81 -5.64 -7.36
C ASP A 149 -4.24 -6.41 -6.09
N GLY A 150 -4.57 -7.70 -6.25
CA GLY A 150 -4.92 -8.59 -5.15
C GLY A 150 -5.97 -8.00 -4.20
N ARG A 151 -5.65 -7.98 -2.89
CA ARG A 151 -6.46 -7.33 -1.84
C ARG A 151 -5.89 -5.97 -1.43
N HIS A 152 -4.84 -5.50 -2.09
CA HIS A 152 -4.08 -4.32 -1.72
C HIS A 152 -4.82 -3.05 -2.13
N GLU A 153 -4.76 -2.64 -3.41
CA GLU A 153 -5.35 -1.39 -3.86
C GLU A 153 -6.05 -1.46 -5.23
N HIS A 154 -6.85 -0.43 -5.50
CA HIS A 154 -7.40 -0.11 -6.82
C HIS A 154 -7.47 1.42 -6.98
N PRO A 155 -6.34 2.13 -7.18
CA PRO A 155 -6.29 3.59 -7.10
C PRO A 155 -7.20 4.27 -8.13
N THR A 156 -7.30 3.70 -9.33
CA THR A 156 -8.16 4.26 -10.38
C THR A 156 -9.66 4.08 -10.14
N GLN A 157 -10.05 3.19 -9.22
CA GLN A 157 -11.43 3.13 -8.71
C GLN A 157 -11.64 4.20 -7.63
N GLU A 158 -10.65 4.44 -6.77
CA GLU A 158 -10.76 5.52 -5.79
C GLU A 158 -10.91 6.88 -6.47
N PHE A 159 -10.08 7.18 -7.48
CA PHE A 159 -10.16 8.46 -8.18
C PHE A 159 -11.52 8.70 -8.85
N LEU A 160 -12.11 7.66 -9.46
CA LEU A 160 -13.44 7.81 -10.08
C LEU A 160 -14.56 7.90 -9.03
N ASP A 161 -14.37 7.29 -7.86
CA ASP A 161 -15.30 7.38 -6.73
C ASP A 161 -15.29 8.81 -6.18
N GLU A 162 -14.10 9.36 -5.86
CA GLU A 162 -13.94 10.72 -5.38
C GLU A 162 -14.47 11.75 -6.38
N PHE A 163 -14.19 11.59 -7.68
CA PHE A 163 -14.78 12.43 -8.71
C PHE A 163 -16.31 12.41 -8.66
N SER A 164 -16.91 11.23 -8.49
CA SER A 164 -18.36 11.07 -8.40
C SER A 164 -18.94 11.68 -7.11
N PHE A 165 -18.21 11.62 -5.99
CA PHE A 165 -18.60 12.28 -4.75
C PHE A 165 -18.49 13.79 -4.86
N LEU A 166 -17.43 14.31 -5.50
CA LEU A 166 -17.28 15.73 -5.78
C LEU A 166 -18.43 16.26 -6.64
N GLU A 167 -18.84 15.54 -7.70
CA GLU A 167 -20.01 15.91 -8.49
C GLU A 167 -21.29 15.94 -7.64
N LYS A 168 -21.54 14.90 -6.82
CA LYS A 168 -22.69 14.84 -5.91
C LYS A 168 -22.69 15.98 -4.89
N LYS A 169 -21.52 16.42 -4.46
CA LYS A 169 -21.35 17.53 -3.52
C LYS A 169 -21.21 18.90 -4.21
N ALA A 170 -21.49 18.99 -5.51
CA ALA A 170 -21.32 20.22 -6.28
C ALA A 170 -19.94 20.87 -6.10
N TRP A 171 -18.89 20.04 -6.12
CA TRP A 171 -17.48 20.40 -5.94
C TRP A 171 -17.11 20.98 -4.57
N ASN A 172 -18.00 20.89 -3.58
CA ASN A 172 -17.68 21.25 -2.20
C ASN A 172 -16.76 20.20 -1.55
N ARG A 173 -15.64 20.66 -1.01
CA ARG A 173 -14.60 19.84 -0.35
C ARG A 173 -14.57 20.01 1.17
N ASP A 174 -15.50 20.73 1.78
CA ASP A 174 -15.47 21.07 3.20
C ASP A 174 -15.63 19.85 4.09
N GLU A 175 -16.50 18.91 3.68
CA GLU A 175 -16.76 17.69 4.42
C GLU A 175 -17.34 16.59 3.54
N ILE A 176 -16.90 15.35 3.75
CA ILE A 176 -17.61 14.16 3.28
C ILE A 176 -18.01 13.29 4.47
N HIS A 177 -19.27 12.86 4.48
CA HIS A 177 -19.78 11.87 5.40
C HIS A 177 -20.26 10.66 4.58
N ILE A 178 -19.58 9.52 4.74
CA ILE A 178 -19.80 8.33 3.91
C ILE A 178 -20.03 7.09 4.79
N ALA A 179 -21.03 6.28 4.44
CA ALA A 179 -21.24 4.95 5.01
C ALA A 179 -20.65 3.89 4.08
N LEU A 180 -19.75 3.06 4.59
CA LEU A 180 -19.14 1.94 3.86
C LEU A 180 -19.79 0.64 4.36
N THR A 181 -20.39 -0.14 3.47
CA THR A 181 -21.12 -1.36 3.86
C THR A 181 -20.95 -2.50 2.85
N GLY A 182 -21.18 -3.74 3.30
CA GLY A 182 -20.92 -4.96 2.54
C GLY A 182 -19.76 -5.76 3.14
N ASP A 183 -18.85 -6.22 2.29
CA ASP A 183 -17.60 -6.86 2.68
C ASP A 183 -16.47 -5.81 2.74
N LEU A 184 -16.14 -5.38 3.95
CA LEU A 184 -15.04 -4.44 4.21
C LEU A 184 -13.71 -5.15 4.44
N TYR A 185 -13.72 -6.48 4.61
CA TYR A 185 -12.53 -7.27 4.90
C TYR A 185 -11.73 -7.63 3.64
N PHE A 186 -12.41 -8.01 2.56
CA PHE A 186 -11.77 -8.34 1.29
C PHE A 186 -11.92 -7.23 0.23
N GLY A 187 -12.69 -6.19 0.52
CA GLY A 187 -13.01 -5.10 -0.39
C GLY A 187 -11.84 -4.16 -0.66
N ARG A 188 -10.96 -4.49 -1.64
CA ARG A 188 -9.81 -3.64 -2.02
C ARG A 188 -10.15 -2.17 -2.34
N THR A 189 -11.37 -1.91 -2.83
CA THR A 189 -11.83 -0.54 -3.10
C THR A 189 -12.12 0.22 -1.81
N ILE A 190 -12.54 -0.46 -0.74
CA ILE A 190 -12.65 0.10 0.61
C ILE A 190 -11.26 0.34 1.20
N HIS A 191 -10.32 -0.58 0.97
CA HIS A 191 -8.95 -0.43 1.43
C HIS A 191 -8.29 0.83 0.84
N SER A 192 -8.52 1.11 -0.45
CA SER A 192 -8.02 2.33 -1.11
C SER A 192 -8.60 3.61 -0.48
N LYS A 193 -9.80 3.57 0.12
CA LYS A 193 -10.40 4.70 0.85
C LYS A 193 -9.69 5.02 2.15
N ALA A 194 -8.83 4.12 2.66
CA ALA A 194 -8.03 4.43 3.85
C ALA A 194 -7.06 5.58 3.58
N ASP A 195 -6.53 5.66 2.35
CA ASP A 195 -5.70 6.76 1.87
C ASP A 195 -6.40 7.73 0.93
N GLY A 196 -7.53 7.33 0.36
CA GLY A 196 -8.45 8.21 -0.35
C GLY A 196 -9.24 9.12 0.59
N LEU A 197 -10.22 9.84 0.03
CA LEU A 197 -11.08 10.85 0.65
C LEU A 197 -10.36 12.10 1.18
N GLN A 198 -9.04 12.13 1.18
CA GLN A 198 -8.23 13.26 1.67
C GLN A 198 -8.35 14.51 0.80
N ILE A 199 -8.99 14.42 -0.38
CA ILE A 199 -9.38 15.60 -1.16
C ILE A 199 -10.43 16.44 -0.40
N PHE A 200 -11.16 15.85 0.54
CA PHE A 200 -12.10 16.54 1.44
C PHE A 200 -11.38 16.95 2.74
N HIS A 201 -11.65 18.17 3.21
CA HIS A 201 -11.00 18.75 4.40
C HIS A 201 -11.41 18.06 5.71
N ARG A 202 -12.64 17.54 5.77
CA ARG A 202 -13.15 16.75 6.89
C ARG A 202 -13.77 15.48 6.36
N VAL A 203 -13.32 14.35 6.90
CA VAL A 203 -13.78 13.03 6.45
C VAL A 203 -14.39 12.30 7.63
N LYS A 204 -15.66 11.92 7.49
CA LYS A 204 -16.36 11.06 8.42
C LYS A 204 -16.75 9.76 7.72
N VAL A 205 -16.29 8.65 8.27
CA VAL A 205 -16.52 7.31 7.73
C VAL A 205 -17.29 6.49 8.76
N ASP A 206 -18.44 5.97 8.35
CA ASP A 206 -19.19 4.98 9.11
C ASP A 206 -18.98 3.61 8.48
N LEU A 207 -18.29 2.72 9.19
CA LEU A 207 -18.06 1.33 8.79
C LEU A 207 -19.25 0.49 9.28
N VAL A 208 -20.09 0.06 8.35
CA VAL A 208 -21.35 -0.65 8.63
C VAL A 208 -21.23 -2.09 8.14
N ALA A 209 -20.65 -2.94 8.99
CA ALA A 209 -20.49 -4.35 8.74
C ALA A 209 -20.28 -5.11 10.07
N PRO A 210 -20.82 -6.33 10.20
CA PRO A 210 -20.57 -7.17 11.38
C PRO A 210 -19.08 -7.55 11.48
N GLN A 211 -18.65 -7.97 12.67
CA GLN A 211 -17.25 -8.33 12.95
C GLN A 211 -16.59 -9.24 11.88
N GLU A 212 -17.31 -10.22 11.34
CA GLU A 212 -16.78 -11.13 10.32
C GLU A 212 -16.50 -10.48 8.94
N LEU A 213 -17.10 -9.32 8.68
CA LEU A 213 -16.96 -8.52 7.46
C LEU A 213 -16.24 -7.19 7.71
N ALA A 214 -15.76 -6.96 8.93
CA ALA A 214 -15.20 -5.68 9.36
C ALA A 214 -13.90 -5.34 8.64
N LEU A 215 -13.65 -4.04 8.49
CA LEU A 215 -12.40 -3.53 7.93
C LEU A 215 -11.22 -4.00 8.79
N PRO A 216 -10.13 -4.52 8.20
CA PRO A 216 -8.95 -4.88 8.96
C PRO A 216 -8.44 -3.68 9.77
N GLU A 217 -8.11 -3.91 11.04
CA GLU A 217 -7.84 -2.82 11.99
C GLU A 217 -6.73 -1.87 11.52
N PHE A 218 -5.73 -2.36 10.77
CA PHE A 218 -4.67 -1.50 10.25
C PHE A 218 -5.18 -0.45 9.26
N TYR A 219 -6.18 -0.75 8.43
CA TYR A 219 -6.79 0.26 7.54
C TYR A 219 -7.64 1.24 8.35
N ALA A 220 -8.36 0.77 9.37
CA ALA A 220 -9.10 1.65 10.28
C ALA A 220 -8.16 2.60 11.05
N GLN A 221 -6.99 2.11 11.48
CA GLN A 221 -5.93 2.94 12.07
C GLN A 221 -5.35 3.92 11.06
N LYS A 222 -5.12 3.49 9.82
CA LYS A 222 -4.64 4.36 8.72
C LYS A 222 -5.63 5.51 8.45
N MET A 223 -6.94 5.23 8.42
CA MET A 223 -7.99 6.25 8.34
C MET A 223 -7.90 7.26 9.51
N ARG A 224 -7.74 6.77 10.75
CA ARG A 224 -7.61 7.64 11.93
C ARG A 224 -6.32 8.46 11.90
N SER A 225 -5.20 7.91 11.46
CA SER A 225 -3.94 8.66 11.31
C SER A 225 -4.01 9.72 10.21
N ASN A 226 -4.82 9.49 9.18
CA ASN A 226 -5.16 10.47 8.15
C ASN A 226 -6.18 11.51 8.64
N GLY A 227 -6.60 11.46 9.91
CA GLY A 227 -7.48 12.44 10.55
C GLY A 227 -8.98 12.17 10.39
N PHE A 228 -9.38 10.98 9.94
CA PHE A 228 -10.79 10.68 9.70
C PHE A 228 -11.52 10.39 11.01
N ILE A 229 -12.78 10.81 11.08
CA ILE A 229 -13.69 10.39 12.15
C ILE A 229 -14.30 9.05 11.73
N VAL A 230 -13.86 7.96 12.36
CA VAL A 230 -14.32 6.60 12.05
C VAL A 230 -15.28 6.09 13.13
N ARG A 231 -16.48 5.65 12.74
CA ARG A 231 -17.43 4.94 13.60
C ARG A 231 -17.72 3.55 13.06
N ASN A 232 -17.98 2.59 13.93
CA ASN A 232 -18.29 1.21 13.57
C ASN A 232 -19.71 0.86 13.98
N PHE A 233 -20.41 0.09 13.16
CA PHE A 233 -21.76 -0.43 13.38
C PHE A 233 -21.84 -1.85 12.85
N ASP A 234 -22.51 -2.75 13.58
CA ASP A 234 -22.61 -4.16 13.21
C ASP A 234 -23.64 -4.42 12.09
N SER A 235 -24.54 -3.47 11.84
CA SER A 235 -25.60 -3.61 10.82
C SER A 235 -26.15 -2.26 10.35
N ILE A 236 -26.81 -2.27 9.19
CA ILE A 236 -27.58 -1.14 8.67
C ILE A 236 -28.67 -0.74 9.67
N ASP A 237 -29.30 -1.70 10.35
CA ASP A 237 -30.34 -1.43 11.34
C ASP A 237 -29.84 -0.63 12.54
N GLU A 238 -28.67 -1.02 13.09
CA GLU A 238 -28.02 -0.27 14.16
C GLU A 238 -27.58 1.12 13.69
N TYR A 239 -27.05 1.19 12.48
CA TYR A 239 -26.59 2.44 11.90
C TYR A 239 -27.72 3.44 11.72
N LEU A 240 -28.88 3.02 11.18
CA LEU A 240 -30.03 3.90 10.93
C LEU A 240 -30.73 4.39 12.21
N GLN A 241 -30.41 3.84 13.39
CA GLN A 241 -30.88 4.36 14.67
C GLN A 241 -30.09 5.59 15.15
N GLN A 242 -28.97 5.91 14.49
CA GLN A 242 -28.12 7.03 14.87
C GLN A 242 -28.69 8.37 14.39
N LYS A 243 -28.38 9.45 15.13
CA LYS A 243 -28.83 10.80 14.76
C LYS A 243 -28.15 11.39 13.52
N SER A 244 -26.98 10.86 13.16
CA SER A 244 -26.18 11.36 12.05
C SER A 244 -25.90 10.20 11.10
N ILE A 245 -26.67 10.17 10.02
CA ILE A 245 -26.62 9.20 8.93
C ILE A 245 -26.05 9.88 7.69
N ALA A 246 -25.17 9.19 6.98
CA ALA A 246 -24.56 9.67 5.75
C ALA A 246 -25.59 9.74 4.61
N ASP A 247 -25.43 10.69 3.71
CA ASP A 247 -26.16 10.78 2.45
C ASP A 247 -25.40 10.09 1.29
N ILE A 248 -24.15 9.69 1.50
CA ILE A 248 -23.34 8.91 0.56
C ILE A 248 -23.13 7.52 1.16
N TRP A 249 -23.64 6.49 0.50
CA TRP A 249 -23.44 5.10 0.88
C TRP A 249 -22.66 4.38 -0.19
N TYR A 250 -21.62 3.64 0.20
CA TYR A 250 -20.78 2.87 -0.69
C TYR A 250 -20.88 1.40 -0.32
N PHE A 251 -21.54 0.65 -1.19
CA PHE A 251 -21.75 -0.78 -1.04
C PHE A 251 -20.65 -1.56 -1.74
N THR A 252 -20.24 -2.68 -1.14
CA THR A 252 -19.45 -3.71 -1.82
C THR A 252 -20.24 -5.00 -1.95
N ARG A 253 -19.81 -5.83 -2.90
CA ARG A 253 -20.30 -7.20 -3.02
C ARG A 253 -19.74 -8.03 -1.86
N LEU A 254 -20.59 -8.87 -1.28
CA LEU A 254 -20.17 -9.92 -0.35
C LEU A 254 -19.32 -10.99 -1.06
N GLN A 255 -18.08 -11.20 -0.61
CA GLN A 255 -17.17 -12.20 -1.16
C GLN A 255 -17.16 -13.46 -0.29
N LEU A 256 -18.35 -14.01 -0.02
CA LEU A 256 -18.54 -15.17 0.85
C LEU A 256 -17.74 -16.40 0.39
N GLU A 257 -17.45 -16.50 -0.91
CA GLU A 257 -16.59 -17.54 -1.48
C GLU A 257 -15.14 -17.52 -0.96
N ARG A 258 -14.71 -16.45 -0.29
CA ARG A 258 -13.37 -16.30 0.30
C ARG A 258 -13.34 -16.56 1.80
N MET A 259 -14.49 -16.82 2.40
CA MET A 259 -14.64 -17.07 3.83
C MET A 259 -14.47 -18.55 4.13
N GLY A 260 -13.90 -18.87 5.31
CA GLY A 260 -13.73 -20.26 5.75
C GLY A 260 -15.07 -20.94 6.06
N ASP A 261 -15.04 -22.27 6.18
CA ASP A 261 -16.23 -23.11 6.38
C ASP A 261 -17.07 -22.68 7.60
N ASP A 262 -16.44 -22.16 8.67
CA ASP A 262 -17.10 -21.68 9.89
C ASP A 262 -18.06 -20.49 9.66
N VAL A 263 -17.94 -19.81 8.52
CA VAL A 263 -18.78 -18.66 8.18
C VAL A 263 -20.06 -19.07 7.44
N LEU A 264 -20.11 -20.28 6.87
CA LEU A 264 -21.24 -20.78 6.08
C LEU A 264 -22.54 -20.77 6.90
N ASP A 265 -22.48 -21.15 8.18
CA ASP A 265 -23.64 -21.18 9.08
C ASP A 265 -24.16 -19.80 9.45
N LYS A 266 -23.37 -18.74 9.22
CA LYS A 266 -23.71 -17.35 9.55
C LYS A 266 -24.09 -16.52 8.33
N VAL A 267 -24.00 -17.07 7.13
CA VAL A 267 -24.16 -16.34 5.85
C VAL A 267 -25.44 -15.51 5.80
N GLU A 268 -26.59 -16.07 6.19
CA GLU A 268 -27.87 -15.35 6.11
C GLU A 268 -27.94 -14.17 7.08
N ARG A 269 -27.38 -14.33 8.29
CA ARG A 269 -27.25 -13.22 9.25
C ARG A 269 -26.35 -12.11 8.69
N LEU A 270 -25.20 -12.49 8.13
CA LEU A 270 -24.24 -11.53 7.56
C LEU A 270 -24.85 -10.77 6.38
N LYS A 271 -25.55 -11.46 5.47
CA LYS A 271 -26.27 -10.84 4.36
C LYS A 271 -27.33 -9.87 4.85
N ALA A 272 -28.15 -10.27 5.82
CA ALA A 272 -29.23 -9.44 6.35
C ALA A 272 -28.70 -8.14 6.99
N ALA A 273 -27.54 -8.20 7.65
CA ALA A 273 -26.94 -7.06 8.33
C ALA A 273 -26.48 -5.93 7.38
N VAL A 274 -26.12 -6.25 6.12
CA VAL A 274 -25.54 -5.31 5.16
C VAL A 274 -26.34 -5.18 3.85
N THR A 275 -27.56 -5.70 3.82
CA THR A 275 -28.47 -5.57 2.68
C THR A 275 -29.56 -4.56 2.97
N VAL A 276 -29.77 -3.63 2.05
CA VAL A 276 -30.85 -2.63 2.17
C VAL A 276 -32.21 -3.30 2.10
N ARG A 277 -33.16 -2.85 2.93
CA ARG A 277 -34.54 -3.32 2.94
C ARG A 277 -35.55 -2.17 2.80
N PRO A 278 -36.80 -2.44 2.37
CA PRO A 278 -37.79 -1.38 2.19
C PRO A 278 -38.09 -0.56 3.45
N ASP A 279 -38.01 -1.16 4.63
CA ASP A 279 -38.18 -0.51 5.94
C ASP A 279 -37.07 0.50 6.26
N HIS A 280 -35.91 0.41 5.60
CA HIS A 280 -34.82 1.37 5.76
C HIS A 280 -35.08 2.69 5.03
N LEU A 281 -35.85 2.67 3.95
CA LEU A 281 -36.01 3.82 3.05
C LEU A 281 -36.51 5.10 3.75
N PRO A 282 -37.52 5.06 4.65
CA PRO A 282 -38.01 6.26 5.33
C PRO A 282 -37.01 6.86 6.33
N LEU A 283 -35.95 6.12 6.69
CA LEU A 283 -34.93 6.54 7.65
C LEU A 283 -33.72 7.19 6.98
N LEU A 284 -33.62 7.12 5.64
CA LEU A 284 -32.51 7.70 4.89
C LEU A 284 -32.66 9.23 4.82
N PRO A 285 -31.56 9.99 4.99
CA PRO A 285 -31.56 11.42 4.72
C PRO A 285 -32.03 11.76 3.31
N GLU A 286 -32.63 12.93 3.14
CA GLU A 286 -33.00 13.44 1.82
C GLU A 286 -31.76 13.57 0.91
N GLY A 287 -31.92 13.18 -0.35
CA GLY A 287 -30.83 13.24 -1.33
C GLY A 287 -29.77 12.14 -1.20
N THR A 288 -30.04 11.10 -0.39
CA THR A 288 -29.14 9.94 -0.26
C THR A 288 -28.84 9.28 -1.61
N LYS A 289 -27.59 8.89 -1.82
CA LYS A 289 -27.12 8.15 -3.00
C LYS A 289 -26.32 6.92 -2.61
N PHE A 290 -26.59 5.83 -3.34
CA PHE A 290 -25.92 4.55 -3.23
C PHE A 290 -24.93 4.40 -4.38
N TYR A 291 -23.69 4.11 -4.01
CA TYR A 291 -22.56 3.85 -4.89
C TYR A 291 -22.13 2.39 -4.74
N HIS A 292 -21.56 1.83 -5.80
CA HIS A 292 -21.10 0.45 -5.80
C HIS A 292 -20.03 0.28 -6.90
N PRO A 293 -18.85 -0.30 -6.62
CA PRO A 293 -17.77 -0.44 -7.61
C PRO A 293 -18.09 -1.44 -8.74
N LEU A 294 -19.07 -2.32 -8.47
CA LEU A 294 -19.59 -3.37 -9.36
C LEU A 294 -18.56 -4.48 -9.62
N PRO A 295 -19.00 -5.70 -10.02
CA PRO A 295 -20.38 -6.15 -10.22
C PRO A 295 -21.14 -6.39 -8.90
N GLN A 296 -22.48 -6.27 -8.94
CA GLN A 296 -23.33 -6.78 -7.87
C GLN A 296 -23.48 -8.31 -7.98
N ASN A 297 -23.76 -8.98 -6.87
CA ASN A 297 -24.15 -10.38 -6.91
C ASN A 297 -25.56 -10.50 -7.49
N ARG A 298 -25.73 -11.28 -8.58
CA ARG A 298 -27.03 -11.44 -9.24
C ARG A 298 -28.12 -12.07 -8.35
N LYS A 299 -27.73 -12.99 -7.46
CA LYS A 299 -28.69 -13.77 -6.64
C LYS A 299 -28.95 -13.11 -5.29
N ALA A 300 -27.96 -12.45 -4.72
CA ALA A 300 -28.03 -11.83 -3.39
C ALA A 300 -27.29 -10.47 -3.39
N PRO A 301 -27.82 -9.46 -4.10
CA PRO A 301 -27.21 -8.13 -4.12
C PRO A 301 -27.40 -7.42 -2.78
N THR A 302 -26.38 -6.67 -2.36
CA THR A 302 -26.45 -5.82 -1.16
C THR A 302 -27.34 -4.60 -1.37
N ILE A 303 -27.52 -4.18 -2.63
CA ILE A 303 -28.53 -3.23 -3.08
C ILE A 303 -29.60 -4.01 -3.87
N PRO A 304 -30.74 -4.38 -3.27
CA PRO A 304 -31.74 -5.18 -3.98
C PRO A 304 -32.38 -4.44 -5.15
N HIS A 305 -32.87 -5.20 -6.14
CA HIS A 305 -33.45 -4.68 -7.38
C HIS A 305 -34.55 -3.63 -7.19
N PHE A 306 -35.30 -3.66 -6.08
CA PHE A 306 -36.32 -2.64 -5.81
C PHE A 306 -35.71 -1.24 -5.66
N ALA A 307 -34.45 -1.12 -5.25
CA ALA A 307 -33.75 0.15 -5.08
C ALA A 307 -33.22 0.73 -6.40
N GLU A 308 -33.18 -0.05 -7.49
CA GLU A 308 -32.69 0.41 -8.80
C GLU A 308 -33.61 1.45 -9.44
N SER A 309 -34.92 1.34 -9.22
CA SER A 309 -35.92 2.29 -9.72
C SER A 309 -36.08 3.54 -8.83
N LEU A 310 -35.41 3.57 -7.68
CA LEU A 310 -35.47 4.69 -6.75
C LEU A 310 -34.42 5.76 -7.11
N PRO A 311 -34.63 7.03 -6.72
CA PRO A 311 -33.66 8.09 -6.90
C PRO A 311 -32.39 7.94 -6.03
N LEU A 312 -32.12 6.74 -5.50
CA LEU A 312 -30.93 6.38 -4.73
C LEU A 312 -29.74 6.01 -5.63
N ASN A 313 -29.97 5.60 -6.88
CA ASN A 313 -28.89 5.14 -7.75
C ASN A 313 -27.87 6.26 -8.04
N GLY A 314 -26.62 6.02 -7.62
CA GLY A 314 -25.42 6.77 -8.00
C GLY A 314 -24.35 5.92 -8.70
N TRP A 315 -24.46 4.58 -8.68
CA TRP A 315 -23.44 3.67 -9.21
C TRP A 315 -23.36 3.66 -10.75
N ASP A 316 -24.44 4.01 -11.45
CA ASP A 316 -24.43 4.09 -12.91
C ASP A 316 -23.61 5.28 -13.42
N GLU A 317 -23.82 6.46 -12.83
CA GLU A 317 -23.02 7.64 -13.16
C GLU A 317 -21.57 7.48 -12.69
N GLN A 318 -21.36 6.89 -11.52
CA GLN A 318 -20.02 6.48 -11.05
C GLN A 318 -19.31 5.59 -12.07
N SER A 319 -20.01 4.62 -12.66
CA SER A 319 -19.45 3.75 -13.68
C SER A 319 -19.06 4.51 -14.95
N ARG A 320 -19.89 5.46 -15.38
CA ARG A 320 -19.60 6.34 -16.53
C ARG A 320 -18.41 7.26 -16.25
N ASN A 321 -18.31 7.77 -15.03
CA ASN A 321 -17.19 8.59 -14.56
C ASN A 321 -15.85 7.86 -14.62
N GLY A 322 -15.86 6.53 -14.51
CA GLY A 322 -14.68 5.71 -14.74
C GLY A 322 -14.06 5.90 -16.13
N TYR A 323 -14.86 6.10 -17.18
CA TYR A 323 -14.34 6.35 -18.53
C TYR A 323 -13.59 7.69 -18.59
N PHE A 324 -14.22 8.79 -18.15
CA PHE A 324 -13.62 10.12 -18.20
C PHE A 324 -12.38 10.23 -17.30
N THR A 325 -12.43 9.68 -16.10
CA THR A 325 -11.30 9.70 -15.15
C THR A 325 -10.10 8.96 -15.75
N ARG A 326 -10.34 7.81 -16.41
CA ARG A 326 -9.28 7.01 -17.05
C ARG A 326 -8.71 7.69 -18.28
N ILE A 327 -9.53 8.41 -19.08
CA ILE A 327 -9.00 9.26 -20.16
C ILE A 327 -8.04 10.30 -19.59
N THR A 328 -8.46 11.03 -18.55
CA THR A 328 -7.61 12.06 -17.97
C THR A 328 -6.32 11.49 -17.39
N LEU A 329 -6.38 10.35 -16.69
CA LEU A 329 -5.20 9.70 -16.13
C LEU A 329 -4.22 9.22 -17.22
N ILE A 330 -4.72 8.59 -18.28
CA ILE A 330 -3.90 8.19 -19.44
C ILE A 330 -3.31 9.45 -20.10
N GLY A 331 -4.08 10.52 -20.27
CA GLY A 331 -3.60 11.79 -20.80
C GLY A 331 -2.48 12.41 -19.95
N MET A 332 -2.57 12.36 -18.62
CA MET A 332 -1.52 12.81 -17.71
C MET A 332 -0.23 11.99 -17.91
N ILE A 333 -0.30 10.67 -17.80
CA ILE A 333 0.89 9.79 -17.86
C ILE A 333 1.46 9.69 -19.28
N GLY A 334 0.60 9.78 -20.29
CA GLY A 334 0.94 9.79 -21.71
C GLY A 334 1.60 11.10 -22.17
N GLY A 335 1.35 12.20 -21.45
CA GLY A 335 1.96 13.51 -21.69
C GLY A 335 1.10 14.51 -22.46
N ALA A 336 -0.22 14.25 -22.59
CA ALA A 336 -1.19 15.21 -23.12
C ALA A 336 -1.53 16.31 -22.10
N LEU A 337 -1.52 15.97 -20.81
CA LEU A 337 -1.96 16.85 -19.72
C LEU A 337 -0.84 17.07 -18.71
N GLY A 338 -0.75 18.28 -18.15
CA GLY A 338 0.09 18.60 -17.00
C GLY A 338 1.16 19.66 -17.23
N GLN A 339 1.30 20.21 -18.44
CA GLN A 339 2.24 21.30 -18.71
C GLN A 339 1.87 22.59 -17.95
N GLU A 340 0.58 22.77 -17.71
CA GLU A 340 0.00 23.87 -16.94
C GLU A 340 -0.07 23.60 -15.43
N PHE A 341 0.30 22.39 -14.98
CA PHE A 341 0.23 22.04 -13.57
C PHE A 341 1.27 22.82 -12.77
N SER A 342 0.80 23.52 -11.72
CA SER A 342 1.62 24.37 -10.85
C SER A 342 1.46 24.03 -9.35
N GLY A 343 0.76 22.93 -9.05
CA GLY A 343 0.57 22.47 -7.68
C GLY A 343 1.79 21.74 -7.12
N LYS A 344 1.69 21.35 -5.85
CA LYS A 344 2.71 20.55 -5.17
C LYS A 344 2.69 19.12 -5.70
N THR A 345 3.83 18.64 -6.18
CA THR A 345 4.00 17.20 -6.47
C THR A 345 4.30 16.45 -5.18
N ARG A 346 4.17 15.12 -5.19
CA ARG A 346 4.68 14.30 -4.10
C ARG A 346 6.20 14.52 -3.99
N PRO A 347 6.75 14.83 -2.80
CA PRO A 347 8.19 14.94 -2.63
C PRO A 347 8.84 13.56 -2.84
N GLU A 348 10.01 13.53 -3.48
CA GLU A 348 10.81 12.31 -3.51
C GLU A 348 11.25 11.95 -2.09
N GLU A 349 10.94 10.72 -1.66
CA GLU A 349 11.39 10.20 -0.37
C GLU A 349 12.92 10.06 -0.40
N THR A 350 13.61 10.98 0.29
CA THR A 350 15.05 10.86 0.51
C THR A 350 15.27 10.02 1.77
N LEU A 351 15.68 8.76 1.59
CA LEU A 351 16.01 7.88 2.71
C LEU A 351 17.44 8.16 3.18
N THR A 352 17.58 8.92 4.27
CA THR A 352 18.86 9.13 4.96
C THR A 352 19.12 7.98 5.93
N ASP A 353 20.28 7.33 5.85
CA ASP A 353 20.68 6.24 6.77
C ASP A 353 21.01 6.79 8.19
N ASP A 354 19.97 7.25 8.89
CA ASP A 354 19.97 7.94 10.18
C ASP A 354 19.91 6.98 11.40
N PHE A 355 20.32 5.73 11.21
CA PHE A 355 20.03 4.65 12.17
C PHE A 355 21.18 4.34 13.13
N VAL A 356 22.31 5.05 13.03
CA VAL A 356 23.47 4.88 13.91
C VAL A 356 23.83 6.25 14.50
N GLU A 357 23.82 6.34 15.81
CA GLU A 357 24.24 7.51 16.58
C GLU A 357 25.49 7.16 17.39
N GLU A 358 26.58 7.91 17.24
CA GLU A 358 27.73 7.77 18.13
C GLU A 358 27.48 8.53 19.45
N VAL A 359 27.49 7.80 20.55
CA VAL A 359 27.22 8.32 21.89
C VAL A 359 28.55 8.59 22.59
N PRO A 360 28.76 9.78 23.19
CA PRO A 360 29.96 10.08 23.95
C PRO A 360 30.21 9.06 25.06
N VAL A 361 31.45 8.57 25.15
CA VAL A 361 31.88 7.72 26.27
C VAL A 361 32.26 8.62 27.44
N ALA A 362 31.48 8.59 28.52
CA ALA A 362 31.74 9.39 29.71
C ALA A 362 32.88 8.78 30.54
N GLY A 363 34.13 9.23 30.34
CA GLY A 363 35.31 8.83 31.13
C GLY A 363 35.64 7.33 31.04
N GLN A 364 36.73 6.91 31.70
CA GLN A 364 37.18 5.49 31.75
C GLN A 364 36.14 4.60 32.44
N THR A 365 35.10 4.22 31.71
CA THR A 365 34.08 3.29 32.18
C THR A 365 34.64 1.88 32.00
N LYS A 366 35.28 1.33 33.04
CA LYS A 366 35.59 -0.11 33.09
C LYS A 366 34.28 -0.88 32.97
N LEU A 367 34.23 -1.93 32.16
CA LEU A 367 33.11 -2.88 32.23
C LEU A 367 33.04 -3.40 33.68
N GLY A 368 31.90 -3.20 34.33
CA GLY A 368 31.69 -3.62 35.72
C GLY A 368 31.91 -5.14 35.89
N ASP A 369 32.35 -5.52 37.09
CA ASP A 369 32.80 -6.86 37.45
C ASP A 369 31.88 -7.98 36.93
N HIS A 370 32.54 -9.03 36.41
CA HIS A 370 32.06 -10.38 36.17
C HIS A 370 30.55 -10.62 36.38
N LYS A 371 29.75 -10.28 35.37
CA LYS A 371 28.38 -10.81 35.28
C LYS A 371 28.48 -12.30 34.97
N MET A 372 28.10 -13.15 35.93
CA MET A 372 28.16 -14.61 35.81
C MET A 372 27.55 -15.08 34.47
N GLY A 373 28.31 -15.87 33.70
CA GLY A 373 27.87 -16.45 32.42
C GLY A 373 28.33 -15.73 31.15
N ILE A 374 28.90 -14.51 31.24
CA ILE A 374 29.49 -13.81 30.09
C ILE A 374 31.02 -13.75 30.22
N LYS A 375 31.73 -14.14 29.16
CA LYS A 375 33.20 -14.00 29.13
C LYS A 375 33.58 -12.52 29.11
N PRO A 376 34.50 -12.06 29.99
CA PRO A 376 35.05 -10.72 29.90
C PRO A 376 35.66 -10.48 28.52
N VAL A 377 35.36 -9.33 27.93
CA VAL A 377 35.90 -8.92 26.62
C VAL A 377 36.98 -7.88 26.88
N ASP A 378 38.24 -8.26 26.68
CA ASP A 378 39.36 -7.32 26.75
C ASP A 378 39.48 -6.51 25.46
N ASN A 379 39.33 -7.19 24.32
CA ASN A 379 39.26 -6.59 22.99
C ASN A 379 38.10 -7.23 22.21
N GLY A 380 37.14 -6.44 21.75
CA GLY A 380 35.97 -6.94 21.01
C GLY A 380 34.75 -6.03 21.04
N ILE A 381 33.56 -6.61 20.85
CA ILE A 381 32.27 -5.91 20.84
C ILE A 381 31.38 -6.40 21.98
N VAL A 382 30.66 -5.48 22.62
CA VAL A 382 29.57 -5.77 23.56
C VAL A 382 28.29 -5.09 23.08
N ILE A 383 27.30 -5.87 22.68
CA ILE A 383 25.96 -5.42 22.36
C ILE A 383 25.13 -5.50 23.64
N ASP A 384 24.63 -4.35 24.11
CA ASP A 384 23.88 -4.19 25.36
C ASP A 384 22.51 -3.56 25.07
N HIS A 385 21.60 -3.61 26.04
CA HIS A 385 20.22 -3.10 25.93
C HIS A 385 19.37 -3.83 24.88
N ILE A 386 19.63 -5.12 24.65
CA ILE A 386 18.81 -5.93 23.75
C ILE A 386 17.47 -6.24 24.42
N GLY A 387 16.36 -5.95 23.74
CA GLY A 387 15.01 -6.34 24.19
C GLY A 387 14.56 -5.72 25.52
N VAL A 388 15.04 -4.52 25.88
CA VAL A 388 14.64 -3.83 27.11
C VAL A 388 13.11 -3.70 27.19
N GLY A 389 12.54 -4.01 28.35
CA GLY A 389 11.09 -3.93 28.59
C GLY A 389 10.29 -5.17 28.16
N ARG A 390 10.95 -6.19 27.59
CA ARG A 390 10.31 -7.46 27.23
C ARG A 390 10.43 -8.51 28.33
N SER A 391 9.62 -9.57 28.22
CA SER A 391 9.74 -10.75 29.09
C SER A 391 11.07 -11.48 28.89
N ILE A 392 11.51 -12.25 29.90
CA ILE A 392 12.76 -13.04 29.85
C ILE A 392 12.80 -13.93 28.60
N GLU A 393 11.70 -14.62 28.31
CA GLU A 393 11.59 -15.52 27.15
C GLU A 393 11.77 -14.78 25.83
N GLN A 394 11.15 -13.60 25.68
CA GLN A 394 11.31 -12.76 24.49
C GLN A 394 12.74 -12.24 24.33
N ILE A 395 13.42 -11.89 25.43
CA ILE A 395 14.82 -11.46 25.39
C ILE A 395 15.71 -12.61 24.91
N TRP A 396 15.55 -13.82 25.45
CA TRP A 396 16.32 -14.99 24.99
C TRP A 396 16.10 -15.30 23.51
N LYS A 397 14.83 -15.30 23.05
CA LYS A 397 14.50 -15.46 21.63
C LYS A 397 15.21 -14.41 20.75
N LEU A 398 15.25 -13.17 21.21
CA LEU A 398 15.90 -12.08 20.47
C LEU A 398 17.43 -12.22 20.44
N LEU A 399 18.06 -12.63 21.55
CA LEU A 399 19.50 -12.92 21.62
C LEU A 399 19.90 -14.01 20.62
N ASP A 400 19.15 -15.11 20.57
CA ASP A 400 19.39 -16.21 19.63
C ASP A 400 19.16 -15.78 18.17
N LYS A 401 18.15 -14.95 17.92
CA LYS A 401 17.89 -14.37 16.60
C LYS A 401 19.02 -13.46 16.14
N ILE A 402 19.54 -12.59 17.01
CA ILE A 402 20.68 -11.71 16.70
C ILE A 402 21.93 -12.55 16.41
N ARG A 403 22.27 -13.53 17.24
CA ARG A 403 23.46 -14.37 17.01
C ARG A 403 23.38 -15.14 15.69
N ARG A 404 22.20 -15.68 15.34
CA ARG A 404 22.00 -16.39 14.07
C ARG A 404 22.12 -15.44 12.87
N ASN A 405 21.36 -14.34 12.85
CA ASN A 405 21.32 -13.42 11.70
C ASN A 405 22.60 -12.60 11.49
N LEU A 406 23.38 -12.37 12.55
CA LEU A 406 24.70 -11.72 12.48
C LEU A 406 25.87 -12.71 12.35
N GLN A 407 25.59 -14.01 12.35
CA GLN A 407 26.57 -15.11 12.31
C GLN A 407 27.60 -15.04 13.46
N LEU A 408 27.12 -14.73 14.67
CA LEU A 408 27.94 -14.62 15.90
C LEU A 408 27.94 -15.89 16.75
N ASN A 409 27.26 -16.96 16.32
CA ASN A 409 27.01 -18.17 17.11
C ASN A 409 28.26 -18.78 17.76
N TYR A 410 29.38 -18.83 17.03
CA TYR A 410 30.62 -19.47 17.49
C TYR A 410 31.59 -18.53 18.21
N LEU A 411 31.33 -17.22 18.15
CA LEU A 411 32.25 -16.17 18.61
C LEU A 411 31.70 -15.38 19.79
N SER A 412 30.54 -15.75 20.34
CA SER A 412 29.85 -14.93 21.33
C SER A 412 29.36 -15.68 22.56
N SER A 413 29.28 -14.95 23.67
CA SER A 413 28.52 -15.34 24.87
C SER A 413 27.33 -14.39 25.03
N GLN A 414 26.24 -14.87 25.62
CA GLN A 414 25.01 -14.09 25.78
C GLN A 414 24.38 -14.31 27.16
N GLY A 415 23.57 -13.36 27.62
CA GLY A 415 22.82 -13.51 28.85
C GLY A 415 21.79 -12.40 29.07
N VAL A 416 20.89 -12.63 30.02
CA VAL A 416 19.87 -11.67 30.45
C VAL A 416 20.20 -11.15 31.84
N PHE A 417 20.16 -9.83 32.01
CA PHE A 417 20.56 -9.17 33.25
C PHE A 417 19.59 -8.04 33.61
N ALA A 418 19.47 -7.75 34.90
CA ALA A 418 18.80 -6.54 35.35
C ALA A 418 19.69 -5.30 35.10
N SER A 419 19.07 -4.22 34.64
CA SER A 419 19.69 -2.90 34.55
C SER A 419 19.99 -2.37 35.95
N SER A 420 21.21 -1.87 36.17
CA SER A 420 21.63 -1.26 37.44
C SER A 420 20.88 0.03 37.78
N LYS A 421 20.28 0.70 36.77
CA LYS A 421 19.57 1.99 36.96
C LYS A 421 18.05 1.84 37.12
N SER A 422 17.45 0.81 36.54
CA SER A 422 15.99 0.75 36.35
C SER A 422 15.37 -0.59 36.77
N GLN A 423 16.16 -1.57 37.22
CA GLN A 423 15.74 -2.97 37.46
C GLN A 423 15.05 -3.68 36.28
N THR A 424 14.92 -3.03 35.12
CA THR A 424 14.40 -3.63 33.89
C THR A 424 15.38 -4.66 33.34
N LEU A 425 14.86 -5.78 32.86
CA LEU A 425 15.65 -6.82 32.24
C LEU A 425 16.14 -6.39 30.85
N LYS A 426 17.36 -6.82 30.51
CA LYS A 426 17.99 -6.59 29.21
C LYS A 426 18.91 -7.74 28.81
N GLY A 427 19.00 -7.99 27.51
CA GLY A 427 19.95 -8.93 26.93
C GLY A 427 21.30 -8.28 26.64
N ILE A 428 22.36 -9.07 26.76
CA ILE A 428 23.73 -8.69 26.42
C ILE A 428 24.36 -9.79 25.56
N ILE A 429 25.06 -9.42 24.48
CA ILE A 429 25.91 -10.29 23.68
C ILE A 429 27.34 -9.74 23.71
N SER A 430 28.28 -10.58 24.12
CA SER A 430 29.72 -10.28 24.11
C SER A 430 30.42 -11.08 23.03
N VAL A 431 31.14 -10.40 22.14
CA VAL A 431 31.86 -10.97 20.99
C VAL A 431 33.36 -10.63 21.11
N PRO A 432 34.18 -11.50 21.72
CA PRO A 432 35.62 -11.30 21.78
C PRO A 432 36.26 -11.23 20.39
N GLN A 433 37.38 -10.52 20.27
CA GLN A 433 38.24 -10.41 19.08
C GLN A 433 37.61 -9.72 17.85
N LEU A 434 36.30 -9.48 17.85
CA LEU A 434 35.64 -8.71 16.80
C LEU A 434 35.66 -7.22 17.16
N THR A 435 36.49 -6.43 16.49
CA THR A 435 36.67 -5.00 16.77
C THR A 435 35.75 -4.09 15.93
N GLU A 436 35.08 -4.64 14.92
CA GLU A 436 34.11 -3.94 14.08
C GLU A 436 32.97 -4.87 13.62
N LEU A 437 31.76 -4.33 13.51
CA LEU A 437 30.60 -5.11 13.05
C LEU A 437 30.34 -4.88 11.53
N GLY A 438 30.74 -3.74 10.98
CA GLY A 438 30.47 -3.33 9.61
C GLY A 438 29.02 -2.88 9.38
N PHE A 439 28.80 -1.98 8.41
CA PHE A 439 27.51 -1.33 8.18
C PHE A 439 26.34 -2.30 7.95
N LYS A 440 26.55 -3.34 7.14
CA LYS A 440 25.54 -4.35 6.80
C LYS A 440 25.02 -5.08 8.05
N LYS A 441 25.91 -5.49 8.96
CA LYS A 441 25.54 -6.16 10.21
C LYS A 441 24.97 -5.18 11.24
N MET A 442 25.45 -3.92 11.28
CA MET A 442 24.82 -2.88 12.10
C MET A 442 23.37 -2.63 11.68
N LYS A 443 23.07 -2.56 10.37
CA LYS A 443 21.71 -2.41 9.86
C LYS A 443 20.81 -3.61 10.24
N LYS A 444 21.34 -4.84 10.17
CA LYS A 444 20.63 -6.04 10.68
C LYS A 444 20.34 -5.93 12.18
N LEU A 445 21.33 -5.56 12.98
CA LEU A 445 21.18 -5.40 14.44
C LEU A 445 20.10 -4.36 14.76
N ALA A 446 20.16 -3.21 14.09
CA ALA A 446 19.23 -2.11 14.21
C ALA A 446 17.77 -2.51 13.90
N ALA A 447 17.57 -3.35 12.88
CA ALA A 447 16.26 -3.87 12.52
C ALA A 447 15.77 -5.03 13.41
N LEU A 448 16.68 -5.79 14.06
CA LEU A 448 16.31 -6.85 15.01
C LEU A 448 15.96 -6.28 16.38
N SER A 449 16.79 -5.36 16.89
CA SER A 449 16.66 -4.77 18.21
C SER A 449 17.00 -3.28 18.13
N PRO A 450 16.04 -2.43 17.71
CA PRO A 450 16.22 -0.99 17.79
C PRO A 450 16.47 -0.56 19.25
N GLU A 451 17.14 0.57 19.44
CA GLU A 451 17.56 1.15 20.71
C GLU A 451 18.65 0.40 21.49
N CYS A 452 19.21 -0.69 20.94
CA CYS A 452 20.36 -1.34 21.55
C CYS A 452 21.64 -0.50 21.37
N THR A 453 22.65 -0.80 22.20
CA THR A 453 23.94 -0.11 22.17
C THR A 453 25.06 -1.08 21.82
N LEU A 454 25.85 -0.75 20.81
CA LEU A 454 27.06 -1.46 20.43
C LEU A 454 28.28 -0.75 21.01
N ASN A 455 29.00 -1.41 21.90
CA ASN A 455 30.20 -0.88 22.54
C ASN A 455 31.44 -1.56 21.95
N ILE A 456 32.36 -0.79 21.39
CA ILE A 456 33.69 -1.27 20.98
C ILE A 456 34.60 -1.22 22.19
N VAL A 457 35.19 -2.34 22.57
CA VAL A 457 36.06 -2.49 23.73
C VAL A 457 37.49 -2.76 23.28
N GLN A 458 38.44 -1.98 23.81
CA GLN A 458 39.87 -2.17 23.62
C GLN A 458 40.59 -2.02 24.97
N ASN A 459 41.50 -2.93 25.29
CA ASN A 459 42.21 -2.97 26.58
C ASN A 459 41.24 -2.84 27.78
N SER A 460 40.12 -3.55 27.73
CA SER A 460 39.05 -3.54 28.76
C SER A 460 38.35 -2.18 28.96
N GLN A 461 38.49 -1.24 28.02
CA GLN A 461 37.80 0.06 28.02
C GLN A 461 36.90 0.22 26.80
N VAL A 462 35.72 0.82 26.98
CA VAL A 462 34.85 1.19 25.85
C VAL A 462 35.48 2.39 25.14
N VAL A 463 35.89 2.22 23.89
CA VAL A 463 36.50 3.28 23.07
C VAL A 463 35.48 3.97 22.17
N HIS A 464 34.50 3.23 21.66
CA HIS A 464 33.37 3.77 20.90
C HIS A 464 32.07 3.16 21.40
N LYS A 465 31.00 3.95 21.36
CA LYS A 465 29.67 3.51 21.71
C LYS A 465 28.69 4.03 20.66
N TYR A 466 28.00 3.11 20.03
CA TYR A 466 26.98 3.41 19.03
C TYR A 466 25.61 3.00 19.57
N ARG A 467 24.64 3.90 19.52
CA ARG A 467 23.23 3.56 19.67
C ARG A 467 22.65 3.34 18.28
N VAL A 468 21.88 2.27 18.11
CA VAL A 468 21.21 1.98 16.84
C VAL A 468 19.72 2.25 16.97
N HIS A 469 19.15 2.90 15.95
CA HIS A 469 17.72 3.18 15.84
C HIS A 469 17.11 2.33 14.74
N MET A 470 15.78 2.32 14.62
CA MET A 470 15.13 1.61 13.53
C MET A 470 15.59 2.16 12.18
N PRO A 471 16.13 1.32 11.28
CA PRO A 471 16.62 1.79 10.00
C PRO A 471 15.48 2.29 9.11
N PRO A 472 15.71 3.35 8.31
CA PRO A 472 14.70 3.91 7.42
C PRO A 472 14.19 2.89 6.38
N ARG A 473 15.06 1.93 6.02
CA ARG A 473 14.71 0.78 5.18
C ARG A 473 15.60 -0.43 5.46
N ILE A 474 15.05 -1.61 5.18
CA ILE A 474 15.76 -2.89 5.22
C ILE A 474 15.50 -3.69 3.93
N TYR A 475 16.59 -4.12 3.28
CA TYR A 475 16.59 -4.73 1.94
C TYR A 475 17.90 -5.49 1.72
N ASN A 476 17.98 -6.33 0.68
CA ASN A 476 19.17 -7.11 0.30
C ASN A 476 19.69 -8.07 1.40
N PHE A 477 18.77 -8.67 2.14
CA PHE A 477 19.04 -9.71 3.11
C PHE A 477 18.26 -10.97 2.74
N GLU A 478 18.92 -12.13 2.77
CA GLU A 478 18.27 -13.42 2.47
C GLU A 478 17.34 -13.85 3.63
N GLU A 479 17.59 -13.30 4.82
CA GLU A 479 16.85 -13.66 6.03
C GLU A 479 15.56 -12.85 6.22
N ILE A 480 15.20 -11.96 5.29
CA ILE A 480 13.94 -11.20 5.36
C ILE A 480 12.93 -11.70 4.33
N ALA A 481 11.64 -11.69 4.69
CA ALA A 481 10.53 -12.05 3.81
C ALA A 481 9.26 -11.30 4.19
N CYS A 482 8.51 -10.85 3.18
CA CYS A 482 7.15 -10.36 3.40
C CYS A 482 6.28 -11.56 3.81
N ARG A 483 5.45 -11.43 4.85
CA ARG A 483 4.52 -12.50 5.28
C ARG A 483 3.21 -12.52 4.48
N ASN A 484 3.02 -11.55 3.60
CA ASN A 484 1.89 -11.52 2.70
C ASN A 484 2.14 -12.43 1.50
N GLU A 485 1.45 -13.57 1.45
CA GLU A 485 1.61 -14.52 0.34
C GLU A 485 1.28 -13.92 -1.02
N ASN A 486 0.41 -12.90 -1.08
CA ASN A 486 0.04 -12.22 -2.32
C ASN A 486 1.06 -11.16 -2.75
N CYS A 487 2.02 -10.76 -1.90
CA CYS A 487 3.01 -9.77 -2.27
C CYS A 487 3.94 -10.30 -3.37
N ILE A 488 4.26 -9.47 -4.35
CA ILE A 488 5.21 -9.78 -5.43
C ILE A 488 6.58 -10.25 -4.94
N SER A 489 7.01 -9.79 -3.76
CA SER A 489 8.27 -10.20 -3.14
C SER A 489 8.19 -11.49 -2.33
N HIS A 490 7.02 -12.15 -2.27
CA HIS A 490 6.86 -13.39 -1.55
C HIS A 490 7.37 -14.57 -2.40
N ALA A 491 8.11 -15.50 -1.78
CA ALA A 491 8.75 -16.62 -2.49
C ALA A 491 7.77 -17.48 -3.31
N ARG A 492 6.52 -17.61 -2.86
CA ARG A 492 5.43 -18.31 -3.57
C ARG A 492 5.09 -17.71 -4.94
N GLN A 493 5.39 -16.42 -5.17
CA GLN A 493 5.13 -15.78 -6.46
C GLN A 493 6.13 -16.19 -7.53
N HIS A 494 7.26 -16.80 -7.15
CA HIS A 494 8.32 -17.22 -8.07
C HIS A 494 8.87 -16.08 -8.96
N GLU A 495 8.71 -14.83 -8.51
CA GLU A 495 9.25 -13.65 -9.17
C GLU A 495 10.60 -13.29 -8.52
N PRO A 496 11.59 -12.81 -9.30
CA PRO A 496 12.94 -12.51 -8.82
C PRO A 496 12.98 -11.17 -8.05
N VAL A 497 12.10 -11.01 -7.05
CA VAL A 497 11.94 -9.76 -6.29
C VAL A 497 12.41 -9.96 -4.87
N GLN A 498 13.39 -9.16 -4.47
CA GLN A 498 13.87 -9.15 -3.09
C GLN A 498 12.90 -8.35 -2.21
N PRO A 499 12.52 -8.86 -1.02
CA PRO A 499 11.74 -8.09 -0.06
C PRO A 499 12.47 -6.81 0.34
N GLU A 500 11.71 -5.72 0.41
CA GLU A 500 12.16 -4.44 0.94
C GLU A 500 11.08 -3.90 1.88
N PHE A 501 11.53 -3.37 3.02
CA PHE A 501 10.65 -2.77 4.00
C PHE A 501 11.12 -1.37 4.36
N LEU A 502 10.15 -0.47 4.56
CA LEU A 502 10.35 0.92 4.94
C LEU A 502 9.92 1.12 6.39
N ARG A 503 10.61 2.00 7.12
CA ARG A 503 10.25 2.38 8.49
C ARG A 503 8.88 3.03 8.51
N SER A 504 7.97 2.55 9.37
CA SER A 504 6.64 3.12 9.54
C SER A 504 6.16 2.94 10.98
N GLY A 505 5.92 4.05 11.69
CA GLY A 505 5.54 4.02 13.10
C GLY A 505 6.53 3.24 13.96
N GLU A 506 6.04 2.24 14.70
CA GLU A 506 6.82 1.36 15.57
C GLU A 506 7.38 0.11 14.85
N GLY A 507 7.23 0.01 13.53
CA GLY A 507 7.62 -1.17 12.77
C GLY A 507 7.99 -0.86 11.33
N PHE A 508 7.67 -1.81 10.47
CA PHE A 508 8.02 -1.79 9.06
C PHE A 508 6.77 -1.90 8.21
N VAL A 509 6.83 -1.37 6.99
CA VAL A 509 5.83 -1.58 5.95
C VAL A 509 6.52 -2.16 4.73
N CYS A 510 5.94 -3.19 4.10
CA CYS A 510 6.48 -3.74 2.87
C CYS A 510 6.40 -2.68 1.75
N ARG A 511 7.49 -2.43 1.03
CA ARG A 511 7.55 -1.43 -0.06
C ARG A 511 6.58 -1.72 -1.22
N PHE A 512 6.17 -2.97 -1.40
CA PHE A 512 5.39 -3.39 -2.55
C PHE A 512 3.89 -3.48 -2.26
N CYS A 513 3.50 -4.25 -1.24
CA CYS A 513 2.10 -4.48 -0.90
C CYS A 513 1.58 -3.63 0.27
N GLU A 514 2.40 -2.67 0.74
CA GLU A 514 2.14 -1.77 1.87
C GLU A 514 1.62 -2.44 3.17
N ARG A 515 1.87 -3.74 3.33
CA ARG A 515 1.43 -4.47 4.52
C ARG A 515 2.35 -4.11 5.69
N PRO A 516 1.79 -3.73 6.85
CA PRO A 516 2.59 -3.52 8.04
C PRO A 516 3.14 -4.84 8.57
N HIS A 517 4.34 -4.77 9.13
CA HIS A 517 5.07 -5.85 9.76
C HIS A 517 5.74 -5.34 11.03
N THR A 518 5.68 -6.15 12.07
CA THR A 518 6.54 -5.96 13.24
C THR A 518 8.00 -6.26 12.86
N PHE A 519 8.95 -5.73 13.63
CA PHE A 519 10.37 -6.04 13.46
C PHE A 519 10.65 -7.54 13.63
N ASP A 520 9.76 -8.32 14.27
CA ASP A 520 9.91 -9.76 14.41
C ASP A 520 9.45 -10.54 13.17
N GLU A 521 8.37 -10.11 12.53
CA GLU A 521 7.72 -10.80 11.43
C GLU A 521 8.52 -10.79 10.13
N ILE A 522 9.31 -9.74 9.89
CA ILE A 522 10.07 -9.60 8.64
C ILE A 522 11.16 -10.67 8.49
N TRP A 523 11.59 -11.32 9.57
CA TRP A 523 12.68 -12.30 9.53
C TRP A 523 12.15 -13.72 9.34
N THR A 524 12.84 -14.52 8.53
CA THR A 524 12.50 -15.93 8.23
C THR A 524 13.04 -16.93 9.26
N SER A 525 13.96 -16.48 10.14
CA SER A 525 14.73 -17.31 11.08
C SER A 525 14.17 -17.39 12.51
#